data_AF-A0A532D506-F1
#
_entry.id   AF-A0A532D506-F1
#
_cell.length_a   1.000
_cell.length_b   1.000
_cell.length_c   1.000
_cell.angle_alpha   90.00
_cell.angle_beta   90.00
_cell.angle_gamma   90.00
#
_symmetry.space_group_name_H-M   'P 1'
#
loop_
_entity.id
_entity.type
_entity.pdbx_description
1 polymer ?
#
loop_
_entity_poly.entity_id
_entity_poly.type
_entity_poly.pdbx_seq_one_letter_code
_entity_poly.pdbx_strand_id
1 'polypeptide(L)'
;MVRSENSYELIKMLRAIDGWAGLDDELPEGHLDPIAKTIAQVLDQRDYEVYKLIRRYLSLLDYEASPNLGDCFVRLLLWPREFQNNEFDFLLDRKAELLKTITTASMRERSNMVAAAKIDPAAVIGQYIVATPHRSTDLVALMHEVNYTTRICSFLVRLDYQPLYNVIAEMVDPAKTNSERTACWDTCRRLRLKEFPAAAKAVEVVGSNEAKSTVNRFMGALDAAIANFPPTLPAPTAVGAIVAALGNAGNTLSDLRTAITNLPDALAGAITISNIFGADRDDKARQLIGELDTQGWLSSLAFTIKLEMVNWLLSSPGLVDVTTDDEENAINSVMQAAKDYDQAELYQLARAAGWESLYSNVNGDQYDTLENILNQPV
;
A
#
# COMPACT_ATOMS: atom_id res chain seq x y z
N MET A 1 -16.43 -3.39 31.84
CA MET A 1 -17.33 -4.32 31.13
C MET A 1 -16.68 -4.57 29.77
N VAL A 2 -16.02 -5.73 29.63
CA VAL A 2 -15.17 -6.07 28.49
C VAL A 2 -16.08 -6.44 27.32
N ARG A 3 -16.17 -5.58 26.31
CA ARG A 3 -16.80 -5.92 25.02
C ARG A 3 -15.79 -6.74 24.23
N SER A 4 -15.96 -8.05 24.20
CA SER A 4 -15.30 -8.87 23.18
C SER A 4 -15.96 -8.54 21.85
N GLU A 5 -15.33 -7.66 21.07
CA GLU A 5 -15.62 -7.39 19.66
C GLU A 5 -15.22 -8.63 18.83
N ASN A 6 -15.97 -9.71 19.01
CA ASN A 6 -15.75 -10.97 18.30
C ASN A 6 -16.13 -10.79 16.83
N SER A 7 -15.12 -10.50 16.02
CA SER A 7 -15.08 -10.54 14.56
C SER A 7 -15.93 -11.65 13.93
N TYR A 8 -15.95 -12.85 14.52
CA TYR A 8 -16.69 -14.00 14.01
C TYR A 8 -18.22 -13.84 14.04
N GLU A 9 -18.78 -13.26 15.09
CA GLU A 9 -20.24 -13.04 15.20
C GLU A 9 -20.68 -11.84 14.35
N LEU A 10 -19.80 -10.85 14.18
CA LEU A 10 -20.04 -9.71 13.31
C LEU A 10 -19.95 -10.08 11.81
N ILE A 11 -19.01 -10.97 11.45
CA ILE A 11 -18.93 -11.61 10.12
C ILE A 11 -20.20 -12.42 9.82
N LYS A 12 -20.72 -13.18 10.79
CA LYS A 12 -21.98 -13.92 10.64
C LYS A 12 -23.18 -12.99 10.51
N MET A 13 -23.25 -11.91 11.32
CA MET A 13 -24.32 -10.92 11.24
C MET A 13 -24.33 -10.22 9.88
N LEU A 14 -23.18 -9.81 9.35
CA LEU A 14 -23.08 -9.18 8.03
C LEU A 14 -23.57 -10.10 6.91
N ARG A 15 -23.29 -11.40 7.00
CA ARG A 15 -23.83 -12.41 6.06
C ARG A 15 -25.33 -12.64 6.22
N ALA A 16 -25.92 -12.30 7.36
CA ALA A 16 -27.33 -12.53 7.66
C ALA A 16 -28.24 -11.34 7.30
N ILE A 17 -27.68 -10.15 7.03
CA ILE A 17 -28.43 -8.92 6.71
C ILE A 17 -28.44 -8.64 5.18
N ASP A 18 -28.17 -9.63 4.34
CA ASP A 18 -28.05 -9.47 2.86
C ASP A 18 -27.04 -8.39 2.41
N GLY A 19 -26.10 -7.99 3.28
CA GLY A 19 -25.05 -7.02 2.96
C GLY A 19 -25.49 -5.56 3.14
N TRP A 20 -25.07 -4.68 2.23
CA TRP A 20 -25.36 -3.24 2.28
C TRP A 20 -26.83 -2.92 1.96
N ALA A 21 -27.45 -3.66 1.04
CA ALA A 21 -28.82 -3.44 0.60
C ALA A 21 -29.85 -3.54 1.75
N GLY A 22 -29.62 -4.43 2.73
CA GLY A 22 -30.47 -4.52 3.91
C GLY A 22 -30.22 -3.44 4.98
N LEU A 23 -29.15 -2.65 4.85
CA LEU A 23 -28.76 -1.60 5.79
C LEU A 23 -29.13 -0.20 5.30
N ASP A 24 -29.11 0.03 3.98
CA ASP A 24 -29.43 1.32 3.33
C ASP A 24 -30.93 1.65 3.42
N ASP A 25 -31.80 0.69 3.11
CA ASP A 25 -33.26 0.90 3.07
C ASP A 25 -33.92 1.08 4.45
N GLU A 26 -33.26 0.65 5.53
CA GLU A 26 -33.85 0.60 6.88
C GLU A 26 -33.32 1.68 7.85
N LEU A 27 -32.20 2.34 7.54
CA LEU A 27 -31.50 3.23 8.48
C LEU A 27 -31.21 4.62 7.89
N PRO A 28 -31.37 5.69 8.68
CA PRO A 28 -30.95 7.03 8.28
C PRO A 28 -29.45 7.09 7.96
N GLU A 29 -29.05 7.96 7.03
CA GLU A 29 -27.73 8.07 6.43
C GLU A 29 -26.62 8.30 7.47
N GLY A 30 -26.94 9.00 8.57
CA GLY A 30 -26.02 9.21 9.70
C GLY A 30 -25.57 7.93 10.42
N HIS A 31 -26.24 6.79 10.19
CA HIS A 31 -25.84 5.48 10.71
C HIS A 31 -24.91 4.69 9.76
N LEU A 32 -24.84 5.08 8.49
CA LEU A 32 -24.06 4.38 7.46
C LEU A 32 -22.55 4.52 7.65
N ASP A 33 -22.07 5.66 8.19
CA ASP A 33 -20.65 5.88 8.51
C ASP A 33 -20.10 4.92 9.59
N PRO A 34 -20.76 4.77 10.77
CA PRO A 34 -20.42 3.75 11.75
C PRO A 34 -20.48 2.32 11.20
N ILE A 35 -21.44 2.02 10.34
CA ILE A 35 -21.61 0.69 9.73
C ILE A 35 -20.45 0.42 8.78
N ALA A 36 -20.16 1.31 7.83
CA ALA A 36 -19.05 1.18 6.90
C ALA A 36 -17.70 1.04 7.61
N LYS A 37 -17.48 1.78 8.71
CA LYS A 37 -16.32 1.59 9.58
C LYS A 37 -16.19 0.14 10.06
N THR A 38 -17.31 -0.41 10.56
CA THR A 38 -17.35 -1.74 11.17
C THR A 38 -17.18 -2.82 10.10
N ILE A 39 -17.80 -2.65 8.93
CA ILE A 39 -17.63 -3.54 7.76
C ILE A 39 -16.18 -3.57 7.32
N ALA A 40 -15.55 -2.40 7.14
CA ALA A 40 -14.13 -2.31 6.78
C ALA A 40 -13.24 -3.02 7.79
N GLN A 41 -13.48 -2.83 9.09
CA GLN A 41 -12.73 -3.51 10.15
C GLN A 41 -12.90 -5.03 10.11
N VAL A 42 -14.12 -5.51 9.86
CA VAL A 42 -14.40 -6.94 9.70
C VAL A 42 -13.67 -7.52 8.49
N LEU A 43 -13.74 -6.83 7.35
CA LEU A 43 -13.05 -7.22 6.13
C LEU A 43 -11.54 -7.28 6.33
N ASP A 44 -10.97 -6.24 6.93
CA ASP A 44 -9.55 -6.20 7.31
C ASP A 44 -9.17 -7.41 8.16
N GLN A 45 -9.98 -7.76 9.16
CA GLN A 45 -9.70 -8.91 10.02
C GLN A 45 -9.86 -10.24 9.29
N ARG A 46 -10.87 -10.37 8.43
CA ARG A 46 -11.19 -11.61 7.70
C ARG A 46 -10.15 -11.90 6.61
N ASP A 47 -9.84 -10.89 5.81
CA ASP A 47 -9.18 -11.06 4.50
C ASP A 47 -7.69 -10.77 4.54
N TYR A 48 -7.20 -10.03 5.54
CA TYR A 48 -5.78 -9.75 5.65
C TYR A 48 -4.95 -11.02 5.93
N GLU A 49 -3.98 -11.27 5.05
CA GLU A 49 -3.23 -12.52 5.07
C GLU A 49 -2.42 -12.73 6.33
N VAL A 50 -1.83 -11.66 6.86
CA VAL A 50 -1.06 -11.74 8.11
C VAL A 50 -1.96 -12.17 9.27
N TYR A 51 -3.21 -11.70 9.34
CA TYR A 51 -4.14 -12.14 10.38
C TYR A 51 -4.60 -13.59 10.20
N LYS A 52 -4.73 -14.08 8.96
CA LYS A 52 -4.98 -15.50 8.70
C LYS A 52 -3.81 -16.37 9.21
N LEU A 53 -2.56 -15.94 8.99
CA LEU A 53 -1.37 -16.64 9.49
C LEU A 53 -1.28 -16.57 11.03
N ILE A 54 -1.53 -15.41 11.64
CA ILE A 54 -1.57 -15.23 13.09
C ILE A 54 -2.59 -16.20 13.71
N ARG A 55 -3.82 -16.26 13.18
CA ARG A 55 -4.85 -17.21 13.66
C ARG A 55 -4.44 -18.67 13.50
N ARG A 56 -3.71 -19.01 12.45
CA ARG A 56 -3.25 -20.37 12.17
C ARG A 56 -2.18 -20.82 13.17
N TYR A 57 -1.21 -19.96 13.46
CA TYR A 57 -0.01 -20.36 14.21
C TYR A 57 -0.03 -19.99 15.68
N LEU A 58 -0.77 -18.95 16.06
CA LEU A 58 -0.84 -18.44 17.41
C LEU A 58 -2.19 -18.84 18.02
N SER A 59 -2.15 -19.89 18.86
CA SER A 59 -3.32 -20.60 19.40
C SER A 59 -4.12 -19.81 20.44
N LEU A 60 -3.67 -18.62 20.83
CA LEU A 60 -4.35 -17.71 21.74
C LEU A 60 -4.13 -16.29 21.21
N LEU A 61 -5.16 -15.72 20.59
CA LEU A 61 -5.22 -14.27 20.34
C LEU A 61 -5.45 -13.59 21.68
N ASP A 62 -4.41 -13.44 22.49
CA ASP A 62 -4.41 -12.37 23.47
C ASP A 62 -4.33 -11.06 22.69
N TYR A 63 -5.47 -10.42 22.48
CA TYR A 63 -5.56 -9.17 21.73
C TYR A 63 -4.79 -8.03 22.41
N GLU A 64 -4.43 -8.17 23.70
CA GLU A 64 -3.53 -7.24 24.38
C GLU A 64 -2.07 -7.45 23.96
N ALA A 65 -1.69 -8.68 23.57
CA ALA A 65 -0.31 -9.03 23.20
C ALA A 65 0.13 -8.53 21.81
N SER A 66 -0.77 -7.96 21.00
CA SER A 66 -0.47 -7.39 19.68
C SER A 66 0.42 -8.29 18.79
N PRO A 67 -0.01 -9.53 18.50
CA PRO A 67 0.81 -10.50 17.76
C PRO A 67 1.13 -10.02 16.34
N ASN A 68 2.32 -10.39 15.86
CA ASN A 68 2.81 -10.04 14.53
C ASN A 68 3.31 -11.26 13.73
N LEU A 69 3.65 -11.02 12.48
CA LEU A 69 4.15 -12.03 11.55
C LEU A 69 5.49 -12.62 12.02
N GLY A 70 6.34 -11.82 12.66
CA GLY A 70 7.56 -12.29 13.32
C GLY A 70 7.28 -13.36 14.38
N ASP A 71 6.25 -13.18 15.20
CA ASP A 71 5.84 -14.16 16.22
C ASP A 71 5.39 -15.49 15.58
N CYS A 72 4.75 -15.43 14.42
CA CYS A 72 4.37 -16.62 13.65
C CYS A 72 5.62 -17.40 13.20
N PHE A 73 6.62 -16.70 12.67
CA PHE A 73 7.88 -17.32 12.25
C PHE A 73 8.65 -17.91 13.44
N VAL A 74 8.69 -17.24 14.59
CA VAL A 74 9.31 -17.79 15.81
C VAL A 74 8.55 -19.04 16.25
N ARG A 75 7.22 -19.00 16.27
CA ARG A 75 6.39 -20.14 16.67
C ARG A 75 6.59 -21.36 15.78
N LEU A 76 6.66 -21.18 14.47
CA LEU A 76 6.92 -22.25 13.51
C LEU A 76 8.28 -22.90 13.71
N LEU A 77 9.31 -22.11 14.02
CA LEU A 77 10.66 -22.64 14.27
C LEU A 77 10.71 -23.54 15.51
N LEU A 78 9.81 -23.34 16.47
CA LEU A 78 9.67 -24.15 17.69
C LEU A 78 8.87 -25.45 17.48
N TRP A 79 8.21 -25.63 16.34
CA TRP A 79 7.46 -26.87 16.07
C TRP A 79 8.41 -28.05 15.79
N PRO A 80 7.97 -29.30 15.96
CA PRO A 80 8.79 -30.45 15.55
C PRO A 80 9.07 -30.41 14.04
N ARG A 81 10.31 -30.76 13.64
CA ARG A 81 10.78 -30.65 12.24
C ARG A 81 9.90 -31.34 11.21
N GLU A 82 9.26 -32.45 11.60
CA GLU A 82 8.34 -33.21 10.73
C GLU A 82 7.11 -32.40 10.28
N PHE A 83 6.69 -31.38 11.06
CA PHE A 83 5.58 -30.50 10.71
C PHE A 83 6.05 -29.19 10.04
N GLN A 84 7.31 -28.82 10.20
CA GLN A 84 7.84 -27.54 9.72
C GLN A 84 7.83 -27.42 8.19
N ASN A 85 8.25 -28.47 7.48
CA ASN A 85 8.48 -28.39 6.03
C ASN A 85 7.22 -27.98 5.25
N ASN A 86 6.08 -28.64 5.54
CA ASN A 86 4.81 -28.35 4.88
C ASN A 86 4.33 -26.92 5.16
N GLU A 87 4.55 -26.40 6.37
CA GLU A 87 4.16 -25.04 6.74
C GLU A 87 5.06 -23.98 6.08
N PHE A 88 6.35 -24.26 5.92
CA PHE A 88 7.26 -23.39 5.18
C PHE A 88 6.94 -23.34 3.70
N ASP A 89 6.64 -24.48 3.07
CA ASP A 89 6.21 -24.52 1.68
C ASP A 89 4.87 -23.77 1.50
N PHE A 90 3.91 -23.99 2.40
CA PHE A 90 2.66 -23.23 2.42
C PHE A 90 2.86 -21.72 2.53
N LEU A 91 3.77 -21.24 3.40
CA LEU A 91 4.07 -19.82 3.51
C LEU A 91 4.68 -19.24 2.22
N LEU A 92 5.59 -19.98 1.59
CA LEU A 92 6.26 -19.55 0.36
C LEU A 92 5.30 -19.54 -0.83
N ASP A 93 4.37 -20.49 -0.92
CA ASP A 93 3.32 -20.52 -1.94
C ASP A 93 2.39 -19.31 -1.84
N ARG A 94 2.20 -18.77 -0.63
CA ARG A 94 1.36 -17.58 -0.37
C ARG A 94 2.12 -16.26 -0.43
N LYS A 95 3.40 -16.27 -0.79
CA LYS A 95 4.26 -15.08 -0.88
C LYS A 95 3.61 -13.94 -1.67
N ALA A 96 3.05 -14.22 -2.84
CA ALA A 96 2.48 -13.19 -3.70
C ALA A 96 1.27 -12.49 -3.06
N GLU A 97 0.37 -13.26 -2.46
CA GLU A 97 -0.83 -12.76 -1.78
C GLU A 97 -0.47 -12.00 -0.49
N LEU A 98 0.49 -12.51 0.27
CA LEU A 98 1.03 -11.88 1.47
C LEU A 98 1.63 -10.50 1.15
N LEU A 99 2.50 -10.42 0.14
CA LEU A 99 3.12 -9.16 -0.26
C LEU A 99 2.11 -8.17 -0.86
N LYS A 100 1.10 -8.65 -1.61
CA LYS A 100 0.00 -7.82 -2.12
C LYS A 100 -0.76 -7.18 -0.97
N THR A 101 -1.21 -7.98 0.01
CA THR A 101 -2.02 -7.47 1.12
C THR A 101 -1.22 -6.55 2.06
N ILE A 102 0.08 -6.78 2.25
CA ILE A 102 0.96 -5.86 3.00
C ILE A 102 1.15 -4.53 2.26
N THR A 103 1.37 -4.58 0.93
CA THR A 103 1.37 -3.37 0.08
C THR A 103 0.04 -2.63 0.25
N THR A 104 -1.07 -3.36 0.20
CA THR A 104 -2.42 -2.81 0.35
C THR A 104 -2.58 -2.04 1.65
N ALA A 105 -2.26 -2.70 2.78
CA ALA A 105 -2.38 -2.15 4.12
C ALA A 105 -1.47 -0.94 4.35
N SER A 106 -0.24 -0.99 3.83
CA SER A 106 0.73 0.09 3.96
C SER A 106 0.34 1.30 3.12
N MET A 107 -0.13 1.09 1.88
CA MET A 107 -0.60 2.16 0.98
C MET A 107 -1.88 2.86 1.47
N ARG A 108 -2.59 2.26 2.42
CA ARG A 108 -3.83 2.75 3.03
C ARG A 108 -3.66 3.20 4.48
N GLU A 109 -2.40 3.29 4.96
CA GLU A 109 -2.04 3.68 6.34
C GLU A 109 -2.79 2.91 7.44
N ARG A 110 -3.09 1.63 7.21
CA ARG A 110 -3.77 0.77 8.20
C ARG A 110 -2.79 0.34 9.29
N SER A 111 -2.56 1.23 10.27
CA SER A 111 -1.55 1.10 11.32
C SER A 111 -1.54 -0.27 12.02
N ASN A 112 -2.71 -0.81 12.37
CA ASN A 112 -2.83 -2.12 13.03
C ASN A 112 -2.36 -3.28 12.13
N MET A 113 -2.68 -3.23 10.83
CA MET A 113 -2.27 -4.26 9.87
C MET A 113 -0.79 -4.14 9.52
N VAL A 114 -0.28 -2.91 9.42
CA VAL A 114 1.15 -2.63 9.25
C VAL A 114 1.95 -3.13 10.46
N ALA A 115 1.45 -2.89 11.68
CA ALA A 115 2.06 -3.40 12.90
C ALA A 115 2.06 -4.94 12.94
N ALA A 116 0.97 -5.57 12.51
CA ALA A 116 0.88 -7.03 12.42
C ALA A 116 1.87 -7.63 11.41
N ALA A 117 2.23 -6.92 10.32
CA ALA A 117 3.19 -7.40 9.33
C ALA A 117 4.66 -7.36 9.79
N LYS A 118 4.95 -6.74 10.95
CA LYS A 118 6.32 -6.50 11.42
C LYS A 118 7.09 -7.80 11.63
N ILE A 119 8.35 -7.81 11.18
CA ILE A 119 9.31 -8.88 11.44
C ILE A 119 10.61 -8.25 11.94
N ASP A 120 11.02 -8.56 13.18
CA ASP A 120 12.29 -8.08 13.73
C ASP A 120 13.47 -8.76 13.01
N PRO A 121 14.32 -8.00 12.28
CA PRO A 121 15.45 -8.57 11.55
C PRO A 121 16.50 -9.21 12.47
N ALA A 122 16.78 -8.62 13.62
CA ALA A 122 17.84 -9.11 14.50
C ALA A 122 17.37 -10.37 15.25
N ALA A 123 16.13 -10.37 15.73
CA ALA A 123 15.61 -11.46 16.54
C ALA A 123 15.13 -12.66 15.70
N VAL A 124 14.40 -12.42 14.60
CA VAL A 124 13.73 -13.49 13.84
C VAL A 124 14.60 -13.99 12.70
N ILE A 125 15.10 -13.09 11.83
CA ILE A 125 15.91 -13.50 10.67
C ILE A 125 17.21 -14.15 11.14
N GLY A 126 17.84 -13.60 12.19
CA GLY A 126 19.01 -14.20 12.82
C GLY A 126 18.80 -15.65 13.28
N GLN A 127 17.64 -15.97 13.86
CA GLN A 127 17.31 -17.35 14.26
C GLN A 127 17.20 -18.30 13.07
N TYR A 128 16.63 -17.86 11.96
CA TYR A 128 16.50 -18.67 10.75
C TYR A 128 17.84 -18.91 10.05
N ILE A 129 18.75 -17.93 10.10
CA ILE A 129 20.12 -18.08 9.61
C ILE A 129 20.88 -19.12 10.43
N VAL A 130 20.69 -19.16 11.76
CA VAL A 130 21.39 -20.11 12.65
C VAL A 130 20.76 -21.50 12.59
N ALA A 131 19.44 -21.61 12.63
CA ALA A 131 18.73 -22.88 12.68
C ALA A 131 18.75 -23.61 11.32
N THR A 132 18.88 -22.88 10.22
CA THR A 132 18.90 -23.40 8.83
C THR A 132 17.76 -24.40 8.54
N PRO A 133 16.49 -24.05 8.77
CA PRO A 133 15.36 -24.93 8.44
C PRO A 133 15.23 -25.19 6.93
N HIS A 134 14.32 -26.11 6.57
CA HIS A 134 13.92 -26.35 5.17
C HIS A 134 13.58 -25.02 4.47
N ARG A 135 14.19 -24.79 3.29
CA ARG A 135 14.06 -23.55 2.50
C ARG A 135 14.36 -22.26 3.26
N SER A 136 15.28 -22.30 4.22
CA SER A 136 15.69 -21.14 5.03
C SER A 136 16.08 -19.91 4.19
N THR A 137 16.78 -20.09 3.06
CA THR A 137 17.15 -18.97 2.17
C THR A 137 15.94 -18.24 1.60
N ASP A 138 14.93 -18.99 1.14
CA ASP A 138 13.70 -18.42 0.57
C ASP A 138 12.86 -17.71 1.65
N LEU A 139 12.81 -18.29 2.86
CA LEU A 139 12.10 -17.71 4.00
C LEU A 139 12.78 -16.42 4.49
N VAL A 140 14.11 -16.41 4.57
CA VAL A 140 14.88 -15.21 4.91
C VAL A 140 14.67 -14.12 3.86
N ALA A 141 14.67 -14.47 2.57
CA ALA A 141 14.35 -13.53 1.50
C ALA A 141 12.93 -12.96 1.65
N LEU A 142 11.93 -13.80 1.91
CA LEU A 142 10.55 -13.38 2.17
C LEU A 142 10.45 -12.40 3.35
N MET A 143 11.13 -12.68 4.46
CA MET A 143 11.13 -11.79 5.63
C MET A 143 11.71 -10.41 5.30
N HIS A 144 12.80 -10.37 4.52
CA HIS A 144 13.36 -9.11 4.03
C HIS A 144 12.41 -8.39 3.08
N GLU A 145 11.75 -9.10 2.15
CA GLU A 145 10.78 -8.52 1.22
C GLU A 145 9.56 -7.91 1.95
N VAL A 146 9.08 -8.55 3.02
CA VAL A 146 8.01 -8.00 3.87
C VAL A 146 8.44 -6.67 4.50
N ASN A 147 9.65 -6.62 5.06
CA ASN A 147 10.19 -5.41 5.69
C ASN A 147 10.43 -4.29 4.67
N TYR A 148 11.00 -4.62 3.50
CA TYR A 148 11.18 -3.65 2.41
C TYR A 148 9.84 -3.16 1.86
N THR A 149 8.86 -4.03 1.69
CA THR A 149 7.52 -3.66 1.21
C THR A 149 6.89 -2.63 2.12
N THR A 150 6.86 -2.90 3.43
CA THR A 150 6.28 -1.99 4.42
C THR A 150 6.98 -0.64 4.42
N ARG A 151 8.33 -0.64 4.41
CA ARG A 151 9.15 0.58 4.41
C ARG A 151 8.95 1.42 3.15
N ILE A 152 9.05 0.82 1.96
CA ILE A 152 8.89 1.52 0.68
C ILE A 152 7.48 2.11 0.58
N CYS A 153 6.44 1.31 0.85
CA CYS A 153 5.06 1.79 0.79
C CYS A 153 4.80 2.92 1.78
N SER A 154 5.36 2.89 2.99
CA SER A 154 5.19 3.97 3.98
C SER A 154 5.73 5.32 3.52
N PHE A 155 6.81 5.32 2.72
CA PHE A 155 7.35 6.54 2.11
C PHE A 155 6.57 6.94 0.86
N LEU A 156 6.15 5.95 0.06
CA LEU A 156 5.42 6.18 -1.18
C LEU A 156 4.05 6.83 -0.95
N VAL A 157 3.32 6.45 0.12
CA VAL A 157 2.05 7.10 0.51
C VAL A 157 2.20 8.60 0.74
N ARG A 158 3.35 8.99 1.31
CA ARG A 158 3.66 10.38 1.64
C ARG A 158 4.36 11.11 0.51
N LEU A 159 4.61 10.41 -0.61
CA LEU A 159 5.41 10.89 -1.74
C LEU A 159 6.79 11.42 -1.28
N ASP A 160 7.36 10.77 -0.26
CA ASP A 160 8.66 11.13 0.29
C ASP A 160 9.76 10.31 -0.41
N TYR A 161 10.41 10.93 -1.39
CA TYR A 161 11.41 10.27 -2.23
C TYR A 161 12.82 10.25 -1.62
N GLN A 162 13.11 11.09 -0.62
CA GLN A 162 14.41 11.13 0.02
C GLN A 162 14.81 9.79 0.67
N PRO A 163 13.98 9.16 1.52
CA PRO A 163 14.29 7.85 2.08
C PRO A 163 14.19 6.73 1.02
N LEU A 164 13.46 6.91 -0.07
CA LEU A 164 13.40 5.96 -1.18
C LEU A 164 14.74 5.88 -1.96
N TYR A 165 15.48 6.98 -2.10
CA TYR A 165 16.83 6.94 -2.65
C TYR A 165 17.80 6.10 -1.80
N ASN A 166 17.62 6.09 -0.47
CA ASN A 166 18.40 5.21 0.41
C ASN A 166 18.09 3.73 0.15
N VAL A 167 16.84 3.39 -0.19
CA VAL A 167 16.47 2.01 -0.58
C VAL A 167 17.20 1.60 -1.86
N ILE A 168 17.32 2.50 -2.86
CA ILE A 168 18.12 2.25 -4.07
C ILE A 168 19.59 2.00 -3.71
N ALA A 169 20.17 2.79 -2.80
CA ALA A 169 21.54 2.60 -2.36
C ALA A 169 21.75 1.25 -1.63
N GLU A 170 20.76 0.79 -0.87
CA GLU A 170 20.81 -0.51 -0.19
C GLU A 170 20.87 -1.71 -1.17
N MET A 171 20.36 -1.58 -2.41
CA MET A 171 20.44 -2.63 -3.44
C MET A 171 21.88 -2.94 -3.86
N VAL A 172 22.80 -1.99 -3.68
CA VAL A 172 24.22 -2.10 -4.09
C VAL A 172 25.19 -1.99 -2.90
N ASP A 173 24.67 -2.00 -1.66
CA ASP A 173 25.47 -1.83 -0.45
C ASP A 173 26.21 -3.13 -0.05
N PRO A 174 27.56 -3.14 -0.02
CA PRO A 174 28.33 -4.33 0.34
C PRO A 174 28.22 -4.71 1.82
N ALA A 175 27.73 -3.82 2.70
CA ALA A 175 27.48 -4.14 4.10
C ALA A 175 26.21 -5.00 4.31
N LYS A 176 25.33 -5.07 3.30
CA LYS A 176 24.12 -5.89 3.34
C LYS A 176 24.39 -7.30 2.82
N THR A 177 23.59 -8.28 3.23
CA THR A 177 23.72 -9.66 2.73
C THR A 177 23.21 -9.79 1.29
N ASN A 178 23.66 -10.80 0.54
CA ASN A 178 23.16 -11.04 -0.82
C ASN A 178 21.63 -11.25 -0.86
N SER A 179 21.09 -11.95 0.13
CA SER A 179 19.65 -12.19 0.28
C SER A 179 18.88 -10.90 0.53
N GLU A 180 19.39 -10.02 1.40
CA GLU A 180 18.74 -8.73 1.69
C GLU A 180 18.72 -7.81 0.47
N ARG A 181 19.81 -7.76 -0.31
CA ARG A 181 19.84 -6.97 -1.55
C ARG A 181 18.94 -7.51 -2.65
N THR A 182 18.89 -8.83 -2.80
CA THR A 182 17.99 -9.48 -3.76
C THR A 182 16.53 -9.24 -3.39
N ALA A 183 16.19 -9.38 -2.10
CA ALA A 183 14.87 -9.04 -1.58
C ALA A 183 14.49 -7.58 -1.82
N CYS A 184 15.44 -6.65 -1.64
CA CYS A 184 15.24 -5.23 -1.97
C CYS A 184 14.94 -5.05 -3.47
N TRP A 185 15.75 -5.67 -4.34
CA TRP A 185 15.55 -5.63 -5.79
C TRP A 185 14.21 -6.23 -6.24
N ASP A 186 13.85 -7.42 -5.73
CA ASP A 186 12.57 -8.08 -6.04
C ASP A 186 11.39 -7.23 -5.58
N THR A 187 11.49 -6.60 -4.41
CA THR A 187 10.45 -5.70 -3.90
C THR A 187 10.30 -4.45 -4.79
N CYS A 188 11.42 -3.79 -5.13
CA CYS A 188 11.43 -2.64 -6.02
C CYS A 188 10.85 -2.98 -7.41
N ARG A 189 11.25 -4.12 -7.97
CA ARG A 189 10.75 -4.62 -9.27
C ARG A 189 9.26 -4.93 -9.23
N ARG A 190 8.75 -5.55 -8.15
CA ARG A 190 7.32 -5.82 -7.96
C ARG A 190 6.51 -4.52 -7.88
N LEU A 191 6.95 -3.57 -7.07
CA LEU A 191 6.26 -2.29 -6.88
C LEU A 191 6.34 -1.38 -8.13
N ARG A 192 7.38 -1.56 -8.97
CA ARG A 192 7.56 -0.83 -10.23
C ARG A 192 6.47 -1.13 -11.27
N LEU A 193 5.75 -2.24 -11.13
CA LEU A 193 4.68 -2.62 -12.06
C LEU A 193 3.44 -1.73 -11.94
N LYS A 194 3.13 -1.22 -10.74
CA LYS A 194 1.91 -0.44 -10.52
C LYS A 194 2.08 0.72 -9.54
N GLU A 195 2.72 0.51 -8.39
CA GLU A 195 2.62 1.47 -7.29
C GLU A 195 3.51 2.69 -7.51
N PHE A 196 4.76 2.47 -7.97
CA PHE A 196 5.64 3.57 -8.34
C PHE A 196 5.10 4.37 -9.54
N PRO A 197 4.65 3.75 -10.65
CA PRO A 197 3.99 4.47 -11.74
C PRO A 197 2.74 5.24 -11.32
N ALA A 198 1.86 4.67 -10.48
CA ALA A 198 0.66 5.35 -10.00
C ALA A 198 1.01 6.63 -9.21
N ALA A 199 1.97 6.53 -8.28
CA ALA A 199 2.45 7.67 -7.52
C ALA A 199 3.16 8.71 -8.41
N ALA A 200 3.96 8.25 -9.36
CA ALA A 200 4.65 9.12 -10.30
C ALA A 200 3.67 9.88 -11.20
N LYS A 201 2.62 9.19 -11.67
CA LYS A 201 1.58 9.76 -12.51
C LYS A 201 0.77 10.82 -11.78
N ALA A 202 0.44 10.57 -10.51
CA ALA A 202 -0.16 11.59 -9.64
C ALA A 202 0.71 12.86 -9.65
N VAL A 203 2.01 12.77 -9.38
CA VAL A 203 2.88 13.95 -9.39
C VAL A 203 3.04 14.55 -10.80
N GLU A 204 3.06 13.74 -11.85
CA GLU A 204 3.21 14.20 -13.24
C GLU A 204 2.04 15.10 -13.69
N VAL A 205 0.81 14.70 -13.41
CA VAL A 205 -0.38 15.43 -13.88
C VAL A 205 -0.55 16.71 -13.07
N VAL A 206 -0.45 16.62 -11.75
CA VAL A 206 -0.91 17.67 -10.85
C VAL A 206 0.22 18.36 -10.06
N GLY A 207 1.35 17.70 -9.79
CA GLY A 207 2.47 18.27 -9.03
C GLY A 207 3.19 19.49 -9.63
N SER A 208 4.00 20.18 -8.82
CA SER A 208 4.83 21.31 -9.28
C SER A 208 5.98 20.85 -10.20
N ASN A 209 6.59 21.75 -10.96
CA ASN A 209 7.71 21.41 -11.85
C ASN A 209 8.90 20.82 -11.08
N GLU A 210 9.15 21.30 -9.87
CA GLU A 210 10.17 20.78 -8.97
C GLU A 210 9.83 19.34 -8.55
N ALA A 211 8.58 19.09 -8.13
CA ALA A 211 8.12 17.76 -7.77
C ALA A 211 8.21 16.77 -8.95
N LYS A 212 7.83 17.21 -10.16
CA LYS A 212 7.97 16.41 -11.39
C LYS A 212 9.43 16.05 -11.68
N SER A 213 10.35 17.02 -11.54
CA SER A 213 11.79 16.78 -11.69
C SER A 213 12.28 15.74 -10.69
N THR A 214 11.90 15.85 -9.42
CA THR A 214 12.29 14.93 -8.35
C THR A 214 11.85 13.50 -8.64
N VAL A 215 10.58 13.32 -9.00
CA VAL A 215 9.99 12.01 -9.32
C VAL A 215 10.61 11.41 -10.57
N ASN A 216 10.80 12.19 -11.63
CA ASN A 216 11.41 11.71 -12.87
C ASN A 216 12.85 11.25 -12.65
N ARG A 217 13.63 12.00 -11.85
CA ARG A 217 14.99 11.60 -11.50
C ARG A 217 15.00 10.33 -10.65
N PHE A 218 14.06 10.20 -9.70
CA PHE A 218 13.93 9.00 -8.89
C PHE A 218 13.59 7.77 -9.75
N MET A 219 12.59 7.90 -10.62
CA MET A 219 12.17 6.81 -11.51
C MET A 219 13.30 6.38 -12.45
N GLY A 220 14.08 7.33 -12.98
CA GLY A 220 15.27 7.03 -13.76
C GLY A 220 16.35 6.29 -12.96
N ALA A 221 16.60 6.70 -11.71
CA ALA A 221 17.54 6.01 -10.83
C ALA A 221 17.07 4.60 -10.44
N LEU A 222 15.76 4.43 -10.19
CA LEU A 222 15.14 3.14 -9.91
C LEU A 222 15.26 2.20 -11.10
N ASP A 223 14.94 2.67 -12.31
CA ASP A 223 15.04 1.87 -13.53
C ASP A 223 16.49 1.47 -13.82
N ALA A 224 17.45 2.39 -13.61
CA ALA A 224 18.88 2.07 -13.70
C ALA A 224 19.31 1.02 -12.66
N ALA A 225 18.83 1.13 -11.42
CA ALA A 225 19.15 0.18 -10.35
C ALA A 225 18.57 -1.21 -10.60
N ILE A 226 17.34 -1.30 -11.12
CA ILE A 226 16.69 -2.57 -11.46
C ILE A 226 17.40 -3.22 -12.66
N ALA A 227 17.71 -2.45 -13.70
CA ALA A 227 18.30 -2.97 -14.94
C ALA A 227 19.76 -3.43 -14.76
N ASN A 228 20.52 -2.77 -13.88
CA ASN A 228 21.94 -3.05 -13.67
C ASN A 228 22.23 -3.82 -12.38
N PHE A 229 21.23 -4.46 -11.77
CA PHE A 229 21.42 -5.19 -10.51
C PHE A 229 22.46 -6.31 -10.67
N PRO A 230 23.53 -6.30 -9.85
CA PRO A 230 24.65 -7.22 -10.04
C PRO A 230 24.42 -8.56 -9.33
N PRO A 231 24.81 -9.70 -9.95
CA PRO A 231 24.74 -11.01 -9.28
C PRO A 231 25.75 -11.16 -8.12
N THR A 232 26.83 -10.37 -8.12
CA THR A 232 27.89 -10.38 -7.09
C THR A 232 28.41 -8.96 -6.84
N LEU A 233 28.72 -8.62 -5.58
CA LEU A 233 29.36 -7.35 -5.22
C LEU A 233 30.88 -7.49 -5.02
N PRO A 234 31.65 -6.41 -5.19
CA PRO A 234 31.24 -5.09 -5.67
C PRO A 234 31.09 -5.06 -7.20
N ALA A 235 30.05 -4.39 -7.70
CA ALA A 235 29.86 -4.14 -9.13
C ALA A 235 29.87 -2.63 -9.40
N PRO A 236 31.05 -2.04 -9.65
CA PRO A 236 31.20 -0.61 -9.97
C PRO A 236 30.33 -0.15 -11.15
N THR A 237 29.98 -1.06 -12.06
CA THR A 237 29.08 -0.81 -13.19
C THR A 237 27.65 -0.52 -12.75
N ALA A 238 27.13 -1.28 -11.80
CA ALA A 238 25.80 -1.06 -11.23
C ALA A 238 25.71 0.28 -10.51
N VAL A 239 26.71 0.58 -9.68
CA VAL A 239 26.80 1.84 -8.95
C VAL A 239 26.96 3.02 -9.92
N GLY A 240 27.84 2.89 -10.91
CA GLY A 240 28.06 3.93 -11.91
C GLY A 240 26.83 4.22 -12.76
N ALA A 241 26.04 3.20 -13.11
CA ALA A 241 24.78 3.38 -13.83
C ALA A 241 23.75 4.18 -13.02
N ILE A 242 23.63 3.90 -11.71
CA ILE A 242 22.72 4.63 -10.81
C ILE A 242 23.21 6.08 -10.64
N VAL A 243 24.50 6.30 -10.39
CA VAL A 243 25.07 7.65 -10.23
C VAL A 243 24.90 8.47 -11.52
N ALA A 244 25.09 7.85 -12.68
CA ALA A 244 24.84 8.48 -13.98
C ALA A 244 23.37 8.85 -14.18
N ALA A 245 22.43 7.99 -13.76
CA ALA A 245 20.99 8.30 -13.80
C ALA A 245 20.61 9.47 -12.89
N LEU A 246 21.37 9.72 -11.82
CA LEU A 246 21.25 10.91 -10.97
C LEU A 246 21.91 12.16 -11.56
N GLY A 247 22.49 12.09 -12.76
CA GLY A 247 23.17 13.21 -13.43
C GLY A 247 24.58 13.49 -12.90
N ASN A 248 25.19 12.54 -12.18
CA ASN A 248 26.52 12.69 -11.58
C ASN A 248 27.53 11.68 -12.18
N ALA A 249 28.81 11.87 -11.88
CA ALA A 249 29.88 10.93 -12.21
C ALA A 249 30.44 10.30 -10.93
N GLY A 250 30.54 8.99 -10.91
CA GLY A 250 31.04 8.22 -9.76
C GLY A 250 30.79 6.73 -9.97
N ASN A 251 31.48 5.89 -9.20
CA ASN A 251 31.35 4.43 -9.30
C ASN A 251 31.50 3.72 -7.94
N THR A 252 31.57 4.49 -6.85
CA THR A 252 31.61 3.98 -5.48
C THR A 252 30.30 4.25 -4.75
N LEU A 253 30.02 3.45 -3.71
CA LEU A 253 28.85 3.69 -2.86
C LEU A 253 28.91 5.06 -2.18
N SER A 254 30.12 5.55 -1.87
CA SER A 254 30.32 6.89 -1.32
C SER A 254 29.89 7.97 -2.31
N ASP A 255 30.22 7.80 -3.60
CA ASP A 255 29.78 8.73 -4.65
C ASP A 255 28.25 8.71 -4.77
N LEU A 256 27.64 7.53 -4.70
CA LEU A 256 26.17 7.41 -4.72
C LEU A 256 25.51 8.10 -3.53
N ARG A 257 26.00 7.85 -2.31
CA ARG A 257 25.47 8.52 -1.11
C ARG A 257 25.69 10.03 -1.15
N THR A 258 26.82 10.47 -1.68
CA THR A 258 27.13 11.90 -1.86
C THR A 258 26.22 12.52 -2.92
N ALA A 259 26.01 11.85 -4.05
CA ALA A 259 25.10 12.29 -5.10
C ALA A 259 23.68 12.44 -4.56
N ILE A 260 23.17 11.45 -3.81
CA ILE A 260 21.86 11.50 -3.15
C ILE A 260 21.78 12.68 -2.16
N THR A 261 22.81 12.88 -1.32
CA THR A 261 22.85 13.96 -0.33
C THR A 261 22.89 15.34 -0.97
N ASN A 262 23.57 15.47 -2.11
CA ASN A 262 23.76 16.73 -2.82
C ASN A 262 22.63 17.05 -3.81
N LEU A 263 21.60 16.20 -3.93
CA LEU A 263 20.46 16.53 -4.77
C LEU A 263 19.79 17.81 -4.21
N PRO A 264 19.74 18.92 -4.99
CA PRO A 264 19.08 20.15 -4.55
C PRO A 264 17.58 19.92 -4.25
N ASP A 265 17.01 18.90 -4.90
CA ASP A 265 15.64 18.43 -4.76
C ASP A 265 15.36 17.70 -3.44
N ALA A 266 16.40 17.33 -2.67
CA ALA A 266 16.25 16.66 -1.36
C ALA A 266 15.78 17.61 -0.24
N LEU A 267 15.77 18.92 -0.48
CA LEU A 267 15.34 19.95 0.48
C LEU A 267 14.19 20.83 -0.04
N ALA A 268 13.88 20.80 -1.34
CA ALA A 268 12.88 21.65 -1.97
C ALA A 268 11.49 21.00 -2.00
N GLY A 269 10.87 20.92 -0.82
CA GLY A 269 9.43 20.73 -0.66
C GLY A 269 9.00 19.28 -0.47
N ALA A 270 8.54 18.96 0.74
CA ALA A 270 7.63 17.84 0.91
C ALA A 270 6.53 17.97 -0.14
N ILE A 271 6.36 16.97 -1.00
CA ILE A 271 5.25 16.91 -1.96
C ILE A 271 3.99 16.78 -1.11
N THR A 272 3.40 17.90 -0.71
CA THR A 272 2.15 17.90 0.05
C THR A 272 1.00 17.74 -0.91
N ILE A 273 -0.03 17.00 -0.49
CA ILE A 273 -1.22 16.80 -1.33
C ILE A 273 -1.88 18.14 -1.72
N SER A 274 -1.79 19.16 -0.86
CA SER A 274 -2.25 20.52 -1.18
C SER A 274 -1.44 21.21 -2.30
N ASN A 275 -0.13 20.94 -2.40
CA ASN A 275 0.71 21.44 -3.49
C ASN A 275 0.46 20.72 -4.81
N ILE A 276 -0.17 19.55 -4.75
CA ILE A 276 -0.50 18.74 -5.91
C ILE A 276 -1.69 19.37 -6.67
N PHE A 277 -2.77 19.79 -6.03
CA PHE A 277 -3.97 20.18 -6.80
C PHE A 277 -4.09 21.68 -7.15
N GLY A 278 -3.45 22.61 -6.42
CA GLY A 278 -3.42 24.04 -6.82
C GLY A 278 -4.80 24.74 -6.74
N ALA A 279 -5.16 25.61 -7.71
CA ALA A 279 -6.39 26.42 -7.69
C ALA A 279 -7.60 25.81 -8.45
N ASP A 280 -7.36 24.98 -9.46
CA ASP A 280 -8.39 24.29 -10.28
C ASP A 280 -8.47 22.80 -9.89
N ARG A 281 -8.99 22.52 -8.69
CA ARG A 281 -8.78 21.22 -8.01
C ARG A 281 -9.66 20.10 -8.55
N ASP A 282 -10.90 20.41 -8.90
CA ASP A 282 -11.91 19.53 -9.48
C ASP A 282 -11.52 19.05 -10.89
N ASP A 283 -11.19 19.96 -11.80
CA ASP A 283 -10.76 19.64 -13.17
C ASP A 283 -9.50 18.77 -13.19
N LYS A 284 -8.55 19.09 -12.32
CA LYS A 284 -7.31 18.33 -12.15
C LYS A 284 -7.54 16.95 -11.52
N ALA A 285 -8.46 16.85 -10.56
CA ALA A 285 -8.85 15.56 -9.99
C ALA A 285 -9.49 14.67 -11.07
N ARG A 286 -10.40 15.22 -11.88
CA ARG A 286 -11.02 14.49 -13.01
C ARG A 286 -9.98 14.04 -14.03
N GLN A 287 -9.09 14.94 -14.45
CA GLN A 287 -8.03 14.59 -15.39
C GLN A 287 -7.14 13.47 -14.84
N LEU A 288 -6.71 13.58 -13.58
CA LEU A 288 -5.87 12.56 -12.95
C LEU A 288 -6.58 11.21 -12.85
N ILE A 289 -7.85 11.19 -12.43
CA ILE A 289 -8.65 9.97 -12.36
C ILE A 289 -8.75 9.32 -13.74
N GLY A 290 -9.10 10.09 -14.78
CA GLY A 290 -9.21 9.57 -16.14
C GLY A 290 -7.89 8.99 -16.67
N GLU A 291 -6.77 9.67 -16.43
CA GLU A 291 -5.44 9.19 -16.84
C GLU A 291 -4.99 7.94 -16.06
N LEU A 292 -5.30 7.84 -14.77
CA LEU A 292 -4.98 6.68 -13.94
C LEU A 292 -5.87 5.48 -14.24
N ASP A 293 -7.16 5.71 -14.49
CA ASP A 293 -8.13 4.66 -14.80
C ASP A 293 -7.82 4.01 -16.15
N THR A 294 -7.53 4.82 -17.18
CA THR A 294 -7.11 4.35 -18.50
C THR A 294 -5.88 3.44 -18.44
N GLN A 295 -5.00 3.66 -17.46
CA GLN A 295 -3.77 2.88 -17.27
C GLN A 295 -3.93 1.72 -16.27
N GLY A 296 -5.09 1.58 -15.64
CA GLY A 296 -5.34 0.57 -14.60
C GLY A 296 -4.51 0.78 -13.33
N TRP A 297 -4.12 2.03 -13.06
CA TRP A 297 -3.29 2.44 -11.92
C TRP A 297 -4.09 3.09 -10.80
N LEU A 298 -5.36 3.42 -11.04
CA LEU A 298 -6.23 4.04 -10.04
C LEU A 298 -6.35 3.17 -8.78
N SER A 299 -6.46 1.85 -8.93
CA SER A 299 -6.51 0.87 -7.84
C SER A 299 -5.31 0.93 -6.89
N SER A 300 -4.17 1.31 -7.46
CA SER A 300 -2.83 1.27 -6.90
C SER A 300 -2.38 2.57 -6.22
N LEU A 301 -3.17 3.63 -6.39
CA LEU A 301 -2.92 4.91 -5.77
C LEU A 301 -3.10 4.84 -4.25
N ALA A 302 -2.36 5.68 -3.51
CA ALA A 302 -2.49 5.80 -2.06
C ALA A 302 -3.89 6.28 -1.65
N PHE A 303 -4.38 5.77 -0.52
CA PHE A 303 -5.72 6.09 0.02
C PHE A 303 -5.94 7.59 0.21
N THR A 304 -4.94 8.28 0.77
CA THR A 304 -4.99 9.72 1.05
C THR A 304 -5.19 10.55 -0.21
N ILE A 305 -4.56 10.17 -1.32
CA ILE A 305 -4.72 10.86 -2.61
C ILE A 305 -6.10 10.56 -3.20
N LYS A 306 -6.59 9.31 -3.13
CA LYS A 306 -7.95 8.95 -3.56
C LYS A 306 -9.02 9.74 -2.80
N LEU A 307 -8.90 9.79 -1.47
CA LEU A 307 -9.82 10.53 -0.61
C LEU A 307 -9.83 12.02 -0.94
N GLU A 308 -8.66 12.62 -1.11
CA GLU A 308 -8.55 14.03 -1.48
C GLU A 308 -9.21 14.30 -2.84
N MET A 309 -8.96 13.47 -3.86
CA MET A 309 -9.63 13.61 -5.15
C MET A 309 -11.16 13.55 -5.02
N VAL A 310 -11.71 12.59 -4.26
CA VAL A 310 -13.16 12.48 -4.04
C VAL A 310 -13.70 13.70 -3.29
N ASN A 311 -13.03 14.15 -2.23
CA ASN A 311 -13.45 15.33 -1.48
C ASN A 311 -13.43 16.59 -2.34
N TRP A 312 -12.48 16.73 -3.26
CA TRP A 312 -12.43 17.87 -4.19
C TRP A 312 -13.62 17.86 -5.15
N LEU A 313 -13.94 16.71 -5.75
CA LEU A 313 -15.11 16.55 -6.62
C LEU A 313 -16.42 16.84 -5.87
N LEU A 314 -16.54 16.41 -4.62
CA LEU A 314 -17.72 16.69 -3.77
C LEU A 314 -17.81 18.15 -3.31
N SER A 315 -16.72 18.92 -3.37
CA SER A 315 -16.64 20.29 -2.83
C SER A 315 -16.76 21.39 -3.88
N SER A 316 -17.05 21.05 -5.14
CA SER A 316 -16.94 21.98 -6.28
C SER A 316 -17.69 23.30 -6.03
N PRO A 317 -16.98 24.44 -5.91
CA PRO A 317 -17.59 25.71 -5.52
C PRO A 317 -18.12 26.43 -6.77
N GLY A 318 -19.30 26.04 -7.24
CA GLY A 318 -19.90 26.64 -8.44
C GLY A 318 -21.39 26.37 -8.59
N LEU A 319 -22.21 27.22 -7.97
CA LEU A 319 -23.63 27.44 -8.28
C LEU A 319 -24.56 26.20 -8.26
N VAL A 320 -25.24 26.03 -7.12
CA VAL A 320 -26.48 25.22 -6.98
C VAL A 320 -26.28 23.70 -7.12
N ASP A 321 -25.94 23.08 -5.99
CA ASP A 321 -26.44 21.78 -5.50
C ASP A 321 -26.31 20.50 -6.35
N VAL A 322 -25.39 20.36 -7.31
CA VAL A 322 -25.17 19.05 -7.92
C VAL A 322 -23.74 18.88 -8.44
N THR A 323 -23.08 17.77 -8.11
CA THR A 323 -21.92 17.28 -8.88
C THR A 323 -22.35 17.01 -10.31
N THR A 324 -21.53 17.38 -11.29
CA THR A 324 -21.81 17.06 -12.69
C THR A 324 -21.71 15.55 -12.92
N ASP A 325 -22.44 15.00 -13.89
CA ASP A 325 -22.36 13.58 -14.27
C ASP A 325 -20.90 13.11 -14.49
N ASP A 326 -20.04 13.99 -15.02
CA ASP A 326 -18.61 13.72 -15.22
C ASP A 326 -17.84 13.56 -13.89
N GLU A 327 -18.16 14.37 -12.88
CA GLU A 327 -17.57 14.28 -11.54
C GLU A 327 -18.09 13.04 -10.80
N GLU A 328 -19.38 12.75 -10.92
CA GLU A 328 -20.00 11.55 -10.35
C GLU A 328 -19.43 10.27 -10.97
N ASN A 329 -19.25 10.23 -12.29
CA ASN A 329 -18.59 9.14 -12.98
C ASN A 329 -17.14 8.95 -12.50
N ALA A 330 -16.41 10.04 -12.27
CA ALA A 330 -15.05 9.98 -11.73
C ALA A 330 -15.02 9.44 -10.29
N ILE A 331 -15.98 9.82 -9.45
CA ILE A 331 -16.16 9.25 -8.09
C ILE A 331 -16.42 7.74 -8.20
N ASN A 332 -17.33 7.31 -9.09
CA ASN A 332 -17.64 5.91 -9.32
C ASN A 332 -16.42 5.10 -9.79
N SER A 333 -15.58 5.64 -10.68
CA SER A 333 -14.31 5.02 -11.07
C SER A 333 -13.37 4.83 -9.87
N VAL A 334 -13.25 5.82 -8.98
CA VAL A 334 -12.43 5.71 -7.76
C VAL A 334 -12.97 4.63 -6.82
N MET A 335 -14.28 4.60 -6.60
CA MET A 335 -14.95 3.62 -5.74
C MET A 335 -14.78 2.19 -6.28
N GLN A 336 -15.02 1.99 -7.57
CA GLN A 336 -14.83 0.70 -8.23
C GLN A 336 -13.37 0.24 -8.17
N ALA A 337 -12.41 1.14 -8.45
CA ALA A 337 -11.00 0.81 -8.38
C ALA A 337 -10.51 0.49 -6.94
N ALA A 338 -11.09 1.14 -5.92
CA ALA A 338 -10.83 0.79 -4.52
C ALA A 338 -11.35 -0.61 -4.20
N LYS A 339 -12.58 -0.93 -4.61
CA LYS A 339 -13.21 -2.23 -4.44
C LYS A 339 -12.43 -3.37 -5.11
N ASP A 340 -12.04 -3.19 -6.37
CA ASP A 340 -11.33 -4.22 -7.15
C ASP A 340 -9.96 -4.57 -6.56
N TYR A 341 -9.34 -3.62 -5.88
CA TYR A 341 -8.07 -3.85 -5.21
C TYR A 341 -8.26 -4.47 -3.83
N ASP A 342 -9.15 -3.87 -3.03
CA ASP A 342 -9.47 -4.24 -1.65
C ASP A 342 -10.82 -3.67 -1.22
N GLN A 343 -11.81 -4.55 -1.05
CA GLN A 343 -13.16 -4.17 -0.66
C GLN A 343 -13.22 -3.41 0.68
N ALA A 344 -12.28 -3.62 1.61
CA ALA A 344 -12.24 -2.83 2.85
C ALA A 344 -11.89 -1.35 2.59
N GLU A 345 -11.13 -1.07 1.51
CA GLU A 345 -10.80 0.31 1.12
C GLU A 345 -12.04 1.07 0.64
N LEU A 346 -12.95 0.41 -0.10
CA LEU A 346 -14.21 1.02 -0.54
C LEU A 346 -14.99 1.61 0.64
N TYR A 347 -15.25 0.80 1.67
CA TYR A 347 -15.98 1.25 2.85
C TYR A 347 -15.21 2.28 3.69
N GLN A 348 -13.88 2.22 3.68
CA GLN A 348 -13.03 3.26 4.31
C GLN A 348 -13.14 4.59 3.58
N LEU A 349 -13.14 4.55 2.24
CA LEU A 349 -13.22 5.74 1.39
C LEU A 349 -14.61 6.37 1.49
N ALA A 350 -15.68 5.57 1.40
CA ALA A 350 -17.06 6.03 1.53
C ALA A 350 -17.29 6.73 2.88
N ARG A 351 -16.84 6.10 3.97
CA ARG A 351 -16.88 6.71 5.31
C ARG A 351 -16.06 8.00 5.42
N ALA A 352 -14.87 8.02 4.81
CA ALA A 352 -13.96 9.16 4.95
C ALA A 352 -14.42 10.38 4.12
N ALA A 353 -15.05 10.13 2.97
CA ALA A 353 -15.74 11.15 2.18
C ALA A 353 -17.06 11.61 2.87
N GLY A 354 -17.68 10.71 3.62
CA GLY A 354 -18.93 10.93 4.35
C GLY A 354 -20.13 10.49 3.52
N TRP A 355 -20.92 9.54 4.05
CA TRP A 355 -22.08 9.00 3.34
C TRP A 355 -23.12 10.05 2.98
N GLU A 356 -23.41 10.96 3.90
CA GLU A 356 -24.33 12.07 3.66
C GLU A 356 -23.87 12.94 2.48
N SER A 357 -22.55 13.15 2.34
CA SER A 357 -21.99 13.93 1.23
C SER A 357 -22.03 13.18 -0.09
N LEU A 358 -21.78 11.87 -0.10
CA LEU A 358 -21.91 11.05 -1.31
C LEU A 358 -23.37 10.99 -1.78
N TYR A 359 -24.30 10.75 -0.88
CA TYR A 359 -25.73 10.65 -1.18
C TYR A 359 -26.33 11.99 -1.64
N SER A 360 -25.94 13.10 -1.01
CA SER A 360 -26.52 14.41 -1.33
C SER A 360 -26.01 14.99 -2.65
N ASN A 361 -24.87 14.51 -3.15
CA ASN A 361 -24.24 15.06 -4.35
C ASN A 361 -24.39 14.11 -5.56
N VAL A 362 -24.20 12.80 -5.39
CA VAL A 362 -24.36 11.82 -6.48
C VAL A 362 -25.83 11.48 -6.69
N ASN A 363 -26.36 11.67 -7.89
CA ASN A 363 -27.78 11.42 -8.19
C ASN A 363 -27.98 10.62 -9.50
N GLY A 364 -29.24 10.37 -9.86
CA GLY A 364 -29.60 9.74 -11.14
C GLY A 364 -28.98 8.34 -11.34
N ASP A 365 -28.59 8.04 -12.59
CA ASP A 365 -28.01 6.74 -12.97
C ASP A 365 -26.65 6.48 -12.28
N GLN A 366 -25.94 7.54 -11.91
CA GLN A 366 -24.66 7.47 -11.22
C GLN A 366 -24.83 7.07 -9.76
N TYR A 367 -25.93 7.49 -9.11
CA TYR A 367 -26.29 7.01 -7.78
C TYR A 367 -26.61 5.52 -7.80
N ASP A 368 -27.42 5.05 -8.76
CA ASP A 368 -27.69 3.61 -8.94
C ASP A 368 -26.39 2.83 -9.16
N THR A 369 -25.43 3.40 -9.89
CA THR A 369 -24.11 2.80 -10.11
C THR A 369 -23.32 2.73 -8.80
N LEU A 370 -23.28 3.81 -8.03
CA LEU A 370 -22.62 3.87 -6.73
C LEU A 370 -23.22 2.81 -5.77
N GLU A 371 -24.54 2.77 -5.68
CA GLU A 371 -25.28 1.80 -4.86
C GLU A 371 -24.94 0.36 -5.29
N ASN A 372 -24.91 0.08 -6.58
CA ASN A 372 -24.50 -1.22 -7.11
C ASN A 372 -23.04 -1.59 -6.78
N ILE A 373 -22.12 -0.62 -6.73
CA ILE A 373 -20.73 -0.86 -6.31
C ILE A 373 -20.71 -1.31 -4.84
N LEU A 374 -21.56 -0.71 -4.00
CA LEU A 374 -21.63 -0.93 -2.55
C LEU A 374 -22.44 -2.16 -2.15
N ASN A 375 -23.50 -2.48 -2.90
CA ASN A 375 -24.45 -3.57 -2.67
C ASN A 375 -23.94 -4.96 -3.02
N GLN A 376 -22.79 -5.08 -3.69
CA GLN A 376 -22.29 -6.39 -4.05
C GLN A 376 -21.78 -7.16 -2.82
N PRO A 377 -22.19 -8.44 -2.65
CA PRO A 377 -21.94 -9.21 -1.43
C PRO A 377 -20.45 -9.46 -1.16
N VAL A 378 -20.16 -9.62 0.13
CA VAL A 378 -18.83 -9.73 0.77
C VAL A 378 -18.32 -11.16 0.90
#